data_AF-A0A919CJW6-F1
#
_entry.id   AF-A0A919CJW6-F1
#
_cell.length_a   1.000
_cell.length_b   1.000
_cell.length_c   1.000
_cell.angle_alpha   90.00
_cell.angle_beta   90.00
_cell.angle_gamma   90.00
#
_symmetry.space_group_name_H-M   'P 1'
#
loop_
_entity.id
_entity.type
_entity.pdbx_description
1 polymer ?
#
loop_
_entity_poly.entity_id
_entity_poly.type
_entity_poly.pdbx_seq_one_letter_code
_entity_poly.pdbx_strand_id
1 'polypeptide(L)'
;MEEAVVKTFPTPSLTAVIALITAACLSVETVASDWPDNHWQFSHMRELYPTANIERTTSSPWTLTGEPLAPEDIELSQTDGGYTLADAIKAQNIDSLMVIKDGQVRVETYRGEQSPSRTHLMMSTTKSVVGTIAAILEARGQLDLSKSVDHYLPEMSQSAYRGESVRDVLDMRVGSKFNEDYEALDSDIAAYGCATGWDKHLYECDEDSPQGLKSYMQTIQRDEANDNRWVYKSIDTDVVGWVLERVSDKRLPELISDKIWKPMGAEFDADMMGDGLGGFFASGGMNAALRDYARFGQLILDGGRGIVPKAFIDDLMNQPGDPTWPYPVEGAKPYYPSFW
;
A
#
# COMPACT_ATOMS: atom_id res chain seq x y z
N MET A 1 22.91 14.81 -12.64
CA MET A 1 22.50 13.49 -12.14
C MET A 1 21.10 13.31 -12.67
N GLU A 2 20.99 12.65 -13.82
CA GLU A 2 19.74 12.45 -14.53
C GLU A 2 18.93 11.35 -13.83
N GLU A 3 17.67 11.66 -13.54
CA GLU A 3 16.66 10.69 -13.11
C GLU A 3 16.62 9.53 -14.12
N ALA A 4 16.72 8.31 -13.63
CA ALA A 4 16.45 7.11 -14.42
C ALA A 4 14.94 7.07 -14.75
N VAL A 5 14.56 7.76 -15.82
CA VAL A 5 13.21 7.70 -16.39
C VAL A 5 13.00 6.29 -16.93
N VAL A 6 12.20 5.48 -16.22
CA VAL A 6 11.70 4.19 -16.70
C VAL A 6 10.77 4.45 -17.90
N LYS A 7 11.32 4.51 -19.13
CA LYS A 7 10.54 4.63 -20.36
C LYS A 7 10.05 3.25 -20.86
N THR A 8 8.77 3.02 -20.61
CA THR A 8 7.75 2.33 -21.44
C THR A 8 8.05 0.96 -22.09
N PHE A 9 7.29 -0.06 -21.67
CA PHE A 9 6.88 -1.18 -22.51
C PHE A 9 5.69 -0.77 -23.41
N PRO A 10 5.63 -1.15 -24.69
CA PRO A 10 4.52 -0.77 -25.57
C PRO A 10 3.27 -1.65 -25.37
N THR A 11 2.19 -1.05 -24.82
CA THR A 11 0.75 -1.48 -24.82
C THR A 11 0.37 -2.88 -24.29
N PRO A 12 -0.81 -3.03 -23.64
CA PRO A 12 -0.99 -4.03 -22.58
C PRO A 12 -1.48 -5.37 -23.14
N SER A 13 -0.58 -6.34 -23.23
CA SER A 13 -0.89 -7.61 -22.57
C SER A 13 -0.19 -7.53 -21.20
N LEU A 14 -0.95 -7.31 -20.13
CA LEU A 14 -0.41 -7.33 -18.77
C LEU A 14 -0.03 -8.78 -18.43
N THR A 15 1.16 -9.17 -18.89
CA THR A 15 1.71 -10.51 -18.67
C THR A 15 2.70 -10.52 -17.52
N ALA A 16 2.98 -9.39 -16.86
CA ALA A 16 4.03 -9.32 -15.85
C ALA A 16 3.59 -8.62 -14.55
N VAL A 17 3.94 -9.24 -13.42
CA VAL A 17 3.94 -8.61 -12.09
C VAL A 17 5.39 -8.31 -11.73
N ILE A 18 5.65 -7.08 -11.31
CA ILE A 18 6.91 -6.73 -10.64
C ILE A 18 6.54 -6.44 -9.19
N ALA A 19 6.90 -7.36 -8.29
CA ALA A 19 6.82 -7.14 -6.86
C ALA A 19 8.18 -6.64 -6.39
N LEU A 20 8.23 -5.36 -6.04
CA LEU A 20 9.43 -4.69 -5.56
C LEU A 20 9.24 -4.35 -4.08
N ILE A 21 10.18 -4.78 -3.25
CA ILE A 21 10.28 -4.38 -1.85
C ILE A 21 11.63 -3.69 -1.68
N THR A 22 11.59 -2.42 -1.29
CA THR A 22 12.78 -1.58 -1.16
C THR A 22 12.74 -0.84 0.18
N ALA A 23 13.90 -0.73 0.84
CA ALA A 23 14.10 0.21 1.94
C ALA A 23 14.21 1.66 1.48
N ALA A 24 14.35 1.91 0.17
CA ALA A 24 14.37 3.27 -0.38
C ALA A 24 12.95 3.85 -0.39
N CYS A 25 12.61 4.57 0.67
CA CYS A 25 11.57 5.59 0.63
C CYS A 25 11.92 6.59 -0.49
N LEU A 26 10.94 6.99 -1.30
CA LEU A 26 11.05 8.23 -2.06
C LEU A 26 11.30 9.35 -1.04
N SER A 27 12.47 9.98 -1.16
CA SER A 27 12.92 11.18 -0.44
C SER A 27 12.73 11.18 1.08
N VAL A 28 13.65 10.51 1.77
CA VAL A 28 14.19 11.01 3.04
C VAL A 28 15.71 10.90 2.96
N GLU A 29 16.31 11.59 1.99
CA GLU A 29 17.78 11.63 1.83
C GLU A 29 18.50 12.45 2.91
N THR A 30 17.79 12.99 3.90
CA THR A 30 18.38 13.83 4.95
C THR A 30 18.02 13.46 6.39
N VAL A 31 17.01 12.63 6.63
CA VAL A 31 16.67 12.12 7.98
C VAL A 31 16.79 10.58 8.07
N ALA A 32 16.62 9.86 6.95
CA ALA A 32 16.86 8.42 6.87
C ALA A 32 18.26 8.08 6.31
N SER A 33 18.98 9.04 5.72
CA SER A 33 20.31 8.82 5.14
C SER A 33 21.39 8.49 6.16
N ASP A 34 21.19 8.84 7.43
CA ASP A 34 22.12 8.57 8.53
C ASP A 34 21.72 7.35 9.39
N TRP A 35 20.64 6.64 9.02
CA TRP A 35 20.23 5.41 9.71
C TRP A 35 20.66 4.15 8.92
N PRO A 36 21.74 3.46 9.33
CA PRO A 36 22.10 2.16 8.78
C PRO A 36 21.09 1.02 9.08
N ASP A 37 19.97 1.27 9.79
CA ASP A 37 19.04 0.23 10.28
C ASP A 37 17.66 0.14 9.57
N ASN A 38 17.30 1.00 8.63
CA ASN A 38 15.95 0.94 8.01
C ASN A 38 15.67 -0.39 7.27
N HIS A 39 16.69 -0.97 6.63
CA HIS A 39 16.63 -2.34 6.09
C HIS A 39 16.23 -3.39 7.14
N TRP A 40 16.83 -3.31 8.34
CA TRP A 40 16.49 -4.18 9.44
C TRP A 40 15.10 -3.86 9.99
N GLN A 41 14.81 -2.59 10.27
CA GLN A 41 13.54 -2.15 10.85
C GLN A 41 12.34 -2.60 10.01
N PHE A 42 12.36 -2.34 8.70
CA PHE A 42 11.25 -2.73 7.81
C PHE A 42 11.09 -4.24 7.67
N SER A 43 12.13 -5.02 7.98
CA SER A 43 12.09 -6.48 8.06
C SER A 43 11.65 -7.00 9.44
N HIS A 44 11.56 -6.14 10.46
CA HIS A 44 11.35 -6.50 11.87
C HIS A 44 10.27 -5.64 12.55
N MET A 45 9.32 -5.09 11.79
CA MET A 45 8.29 -4.18 12.32
C MET A 45 7.51 -4.75 13.50
N ARG A 46 7.25 -6.07 13.51
CA ARG A 46 6.58 -6.77 14.61
C ARG A 46 7.37 -6.78 15.92
N GLU A 47 8.69 -6.58 15.89
CA GLU A 47 9.52 -6.43 17.09
C GLU A 47 9.47 -4.99 17.64
N LEU A 48 9.10 -4.02 16.80
CA LEU A 48 9.13 -2.60 17.12
C LEU A 48 7.75 -2.02 17.48
N TYR A 49 6.68 -2.58 16.91
CA TYR A 49 5.35 -2.00 16.98
C TYR A 49 4.25 -3.02 17.31
N PRO A 50 3.12 -2.58 17.91
CA PRO A 50 1.94 -3.40 18.03
C PRO A 50 1.46 -3.89 16.65
N THR A 51 1.29 -5.20 16.52
CA THR A 51 0.83 -5.84 15.29
C THR A 51 -0.30 -6.84 15.58
N ALA A 52 -1.12 -7.09 14.57
CA ALA A 52 -2.10 -8.16 14.56
C ALA A 52 -1.82 -9.10 13.38
N ASN A 53 -1.98 -10.41 13.62
CA ASN A 53 -1.75 -11.42 12.61
C ASN A 53 -2.81 -11.37 11.50
N ILE A 54 -2.37 -11.47 10.24
CA ILE A 54 -3.19 -11.78 9.08
C ILE A 54 -2.92 -13.25 8.75
N GLU A 55 -3.76 -14.12 9.30
CA GLU A 55 -3.57 -15.56 9.21
C GLU A 55 -3.73 -16.06 7.77
N ARG A 56 -2.84 -16.95 7.32
CA ARG A 56 -2.98 -17.70 6.07
C ARG A 56 -3.88 -18.93 6.25
N THR A 57 -4.09 -19.68 5.18
CA THR A 57 -4.62 -21.04 5.28
C THR A 57 -3.48 -22.06 5.35
N THR A 58 -3.63 -23.09 6.18
CA THR A 58 -2.67 -24.21 6.22
C THR A 58 -2.89 -25.20 5.08
N SER A 59 -4.03 -25.14 4.40
CA SER A 59 -4.37 -26.05 3.30
C SER A 59 -4.11 -25.41 1.95
N SER A 60 -3.25 -26.04 1.14
CA SER A 60 -3.04 -25.76 -0.29
C SER A 60 -2.63 -24.32 -0.63
N PRO A 61 -1.41 -23.88 -0.26
CA PRO A 61 -0.89 -22.59 -0.73
C PRO A 61 -0.85 -22.56 -2.27
N TRP A 62 -1.11 -21.40 -2.86
CA TRP A 62 -0.93 -21.21 -4.29
C TRP A 62 0.56 -21.31 -4.60
N THR A 63 0.94 -22.38 -5.27
CA THR A 63 2.34 -22.56 -5.69
C THR A 63 2.64 -21.63 -6.85
N LEU A 64 3.55 -20.67 -6.64
CA LEU A 64 4.19 -19.95 -7.72
C LEU A 64 5.27 -20.85 -8.32
N THR A 65 5.26 -21.03 -9.63
CA THR A 65 6.19 -21.90 -10.36
C THR A 65 7.04 -21.07 -11.32
N GLY A 66 8.23 -21.53 -11.66
CA GLY A 66 9.08 -20.88 -12.65
C GLY A 66 10.53 -21.32 -12.54
N GLU A 67 11.33 -20.87 -13.49
CA GLU A 67 12.77 -21.08 -13.54
C GLU A 67 13.42 -19.68 -13.45
N PRO A 68 13.66 -19.17 -12.22
CA PRO A 68 14.20 -17.83 -12.05
C PRO A 68 15.65 -17.76 -12.55
N LEU A 69 15.97 -16.67 -13.24
CA LEU A 69 17.32 -16.30 -13.63
C LEU A 69 18.02 -15.58 -12.48
N ALA A 70 19.34 -15.76 -12.37
CA ALA A 70 20.14 -14.99 -11.42
C ALA A 70 20.18 -13.51 -11.85
N PRO A 71 20.04 -12.54 -10.94
CA PRO A 71 20.07 -11.11 -11.31
C PRO A 71 21.37 -10.67 -12.00
N GLU A 72 22.49 -11.35 -11.75
CA GLU A 72 23.78 -11.10 -12.38
C GLU A 72 23.80 -11.51 -13.87
N ASP A 73 22.91 -12.43 -14.28
CA ASP A 73 22.81 -12.94 -15.65
C ASP A 73 21.88 -12.08 -16.53
N ILE A 74 21.29 -11.01 -15.97
CA ILE A 74 20.34 -10.13 -16.68
C ILE A 74 20.98 -8.77 -16.92
N GLU A 75 21.38 -8.49 -18.15
CA GLU A 75 21.86 -7.16 -18.56
C GLU A 75 20.69 -6.19 -18.79
N LEU A 76 20.79 -4.97 -18.26
CA LEU A 76 19.81 -3.92 -18.47
C LEU A 76 20.19 -3.11 -19.71
N SER A 77 19.33 -3.17 -20.73
CA SER A 77 19.56 -2.63 -22.08
C SER A 77 19.67 -1.10 -22.20
N GLN A 78 19.58 -0.36 -21.09
CA GLN A 78 19.58 1.11 -21.07
C GLN A 78 20.92 1.73 -20.68
N THR A 79 21.97 0.93 -20.48
CA THR A 79 23.30 1.42 -20.10
C THR A 79 24.35 0.90 -21.07
N ASP A 80 25.16 1.80 -21.64
CA ASP A 80 26.35 1.42 -22.39
C ASP A 80 27.37 0.76 -21.43
N GLY A 81 27.43 -0.58 -21.46
CA GLY A 81 28.40 -1.38 -20.71
C GLY A 81 27.83 -2.08 -19.49
N GLY A 82 27.56 -3.38 -19.62
CA GLY A 82 27.64 -4.39 -18.55
C GLY A 82 26.85 -4.19 -17.26
N TYR A 83 25.92 -3.23 -17.17
CA TYR A 83 25.12 -3.00 -15.97
C TYR A 83 24.03 -4.07 -15.87
N THR A 84 24.09 -4.84 -14.79
CA THR A 84 23.20 -5.98 -14.57
C THR A 84 22.01 -5.59 -13.69
N LEU A 85 20.99 -6.45 -13.64
CA LEU A 85 19.90 -6.30 -12.67
C LEU A 85 20.43 -6.36 -11.23
N ALA A 86 21.48 -7.15 -10.96
CA ALA A 86 22.15 -7.17 -9.66
C ALA A 86 22.73 -5.79 -9.29
N ASP A 87 23.34 -5.08 -10.25
CA ASP A 87 23.87 -3.73 -10.03
C ASP A 87 22.74 -2.74 -9.72
N ALA A 88 21.61 -2.83 -10.43
CA ALA A 88 20.43 -2.01 -10.17
C ALA A 88 19.83 -2.27 -8.77
N ILE A 89 19.67 -3.55 -8.41
CA ILE A 89 19.19 -3.96 -7.09
C ILE A 89 20.07 -3.37 -5.99
N LYS A 90 21.39 -3.44 -6.15
CA LYS A 90 22.33 -2.90 -5.19
C LYS A 90 22.29 -1.37 -5.13
N ALA A 91 22.32 -0.70 -6.28
CA ALA A 91 22.33 0.76 -6.35
C ALA A 91 21.07 1.41 -5.78
N GLN A 92 19.91 0.74 -5.93
CA GLN A 92 18.62 1.23 -5.46
C GLN A 92 18.23 0.72 -4.06
N ASN A 93 19.16 0.11 -3.32
CA ASN A 93 18.92 -0.43 -1.98
C ASN A 93 17.70 -1.37 -1.91
N ILE A 94 17.50 -2.19 -2.95
CA ILE A 94 16.39 -3.15 -3.02
C ILE A 94 16.69 -4.34 -2.11
N ASP A 95 15.81 -4.60 -1.15
CA ASP A 95 15.92 -5.73 -0.22
C ASP A 95 15.49 -7.05 -0.83
N SER A 96 14.40 -7.02 -1.59
CA SER A 96 13.94 -8.21 -2.28
C SER A 96 13.15 -7.86 -3.55
N LEU A 97 13.30 -8.69 -4.57
CA LEU A 97 12.68 -8.48 -5.88
C LEU A 97 12.15 -9.80 -6.41
N MET A 98 10.90 -9.77 -6.87
CA MET A 98 10.30 -10.84 -7.65
C MET A 98 9.72 -10.30 -8.96
N VAL A 99 10.06 -10.97 -10.07
CA VAL A 99 9.45 -10.71 -11.37
C VAL A 99 8.70 -11.96 -11.79
N ILE A 100 7.41 -11.82 -12.01
CA ILE A 100 6.56 -12.86 -12.59
C ILE A 100 6.23 -12.45 -14.02
N LYS A 101 6.38 -13.36 -14.97
CA LYS A 101 5.98 -13.17 -16.36
C LYS A 101 5.25 -14.41 -16.88
N ASP A 102 4.08 -14.20 -17.46
CA ASP A 102 3.18 -15.24 -17.95
C ASP A 102 2.83 -16.27 -16.87
N GLY A 103 2.59 -15.77 -15.64
CA GLY A 103 2.33 -16.60 -14.45
C GLY A 103 3.54 -17.39 -13.94
N GLN A 104 4.75 -17.18 -14.51
CA GLN A 104 5.97 -17.87 -14.10
C GLN A 104 6.96 -16.93 -13.43
N VAL A 105 7.54 -17.36 -12.30
CA VAL A 105 8.63 -16.63 -11.63
C VAL A 105 9.86 -16.63 -12.55
N ARG A 106 10.37 -15.44 -12.86
CA ARG A 106 11.54 -15.20 -13.72
C ARG A 106 12.72 -14.61 -12.98
N VAL A 107 12.47 -13.92 -11.88
CA VAL A 107 13.49 -13.42 -10.96
C VAL A 107 12.95 -13.56 -9.55
N GLU A 108 13.78 -14.02 -8.64
CA GLU A 108 13.52 -14.00 -7.20
C GLU A 108 14.85 -13.82 -6.47
N THR A 109 14.99 -12.74 -5.72
CA THR A 109 16.20 -12.43 -4.95
C THR A 109 15.86 -11.80 -3.61
N TYR A 110 16.71 -12.07 -2.62
CA TYR A 110 16.62 -11.58 -1.26
C TYR A 110 18.01 -11.10 -0.81
N ARG A 111 18.08 -9.94 -0.18
CA ARG A 111 19.30 -9.30 0.32
C ARG A 111 19.16 -8.95 1.80
N GLY A 112 20.30 -8.78 2.47
CA GLY A 112 20.33 -8.37 3.87
C GLY A 112 19.58 -9.37 4.75
N GLU A 113 18.59 -8.85 5.49
CA GLU A 113 17.76 -9.59 6.45
C GLU A 113 16.62 -10.38 5.80
N GLN A 114 16.38 -10.17 4.50
CA GLN A 114 15.27 -10.79 3.79
C GLN A 114 15.50 -12.28 3.51
N SER A 115 14.41 -13.03 3.54
CA SER A 115 14.37 -14.46 3.21
C SER A 115 12.96 -14.81 2.73
N PRO A 116 12.73 -16.00 2.13
CA PRO A 116 11.42 -16.35 1.60
C PRO A 116 10.25 -16.24 2.58
N SER A 117 10.50 -16.42 3.88
CA SER A 117 9.47 -16.35 4.94
C SER A 117 9.49 -15.04 5.74
N ARG A 118 10.46 -14.15 5.48
CA ARG A 118 10.59 -12.88 6.21
C ARG A 118 9.54 -11.92 5.69
N THR A 119 8.72 -11.36 6.57
CA THR A 119 7.83 -10.26 6.19
C THR A 119 8.63 -8.97 6.07
N HIS A 120 8.18 -8.09 5.18
CA HIS A 120 8.70 -6.73 5.05
C HIS A 120 7.54 -5.76 4.97
N LEU A 121 7.73 -4.56 5.53
CA LEU A 121 6.78 -3.47 5.46
C LEU A 121 6.44 -3.13 4.01
N MET A 122 5.14 -3.13 3.72
CA MET A 122 4.60 -2.86 2.38
C MET A 122 4.45 -1.36 2.11
N MET A 123 4.49 -0.53 3.14
CA MET A 123 4.16 0.89 3.07
C MET A 123 2.83 1.06 2.31
N SER A 124 2.71 2.11 1.50
CA SER A 124 1.50 2.48 0.78
C SER A 124 0.97 1.46 -0.22
N THR A 125 1.70 0.38 -0.52
CA THR A 125 1.14 -0.74 -1.29
C THR A 125 0.08 -1.52 -0.49
N THR A 126 0.05 -1.35 0.84
CA THR A 126 -1.05 -1.77 1.73
C THR A 126 -2.39 -1.24 1.24
N LYS A 127 -2.42 0.00 0.73
CA LYS A 127 -3.65 0.68 0.33
C LYS A 127 -4.41 -0.17 -0.69
N SER A 128 -3.74 -0.72 -1.72
CA SER A 128 -4.40 -1.52 -2.76
C SER A 128 -5.05 -2.81 -2.23
N VAL A 129 -4.50 -3.40 -1.17
CA VAL A 129 -5.13 -4.53 -0.46
C VAL A 129 -6.42 -4.06 0.23
N VAL A 130 -6.40 -2.91 0.91
CA VAL A 130 -7.56 -2.30 1.58
C VAL A 130 -8.65 -1.91 0.58
N GLY A 131 -8.27 -1.31 -0.56
CA GLY A 131 -9.19 -0.99 -1.66
C GLY A 131 -9.87 -2.24 -2.22
N THR A 132 -9.11 -3.34 -2.35
CA THR A 132 -9.67 -4.65 -2.77
C THR A 132 -10.68 -5.19 -1.76
N ILE A 133 -10.48 -5.01 -0.45
CA ILE A 133 -11.48 -5.38 0.56
C ILE A 133 -12.76 -4.55 0.39
N ALA A 134 -12.65 -3.24 0.19
CA ALA A 134 -13.80 -2.37 -0.05
C ALA A 134 -14.63 -2.86 -1.26
N ALA A 135 -13.97 -3.18 -2.36
CA ALA A 135 -14.61 -3.75 -3.54
C ALA A 135 -15.30 -5.11 -3.26
N ILE A 136 -14.67 -6.00 -2.50
CA ILE A 136 -15.27 -7.28 -2.10
C ILE A 136 -16.54 -7.07 -1.27
N LEU A 137 -16.53 -6.12 -0.32
CA LEU A 137 -17.69 -5.83 0.52
C LEU A 137 -18.80 -5.13 -0.27
N GLU A 138 -18.46 -4.26 -1.22
CA GLU A 138 -19.40 -3.62 -2.14
C GLU A 138 -20.12 -4.67 -3.00
N ALA A 139 -19.38 -5.55 -3.65
CA ALA A 139 -19.96 -6.61 -4.49
C ALA A 139 -20.88 -7.58 -3.71
N ARG A 140 -20.75 -7.62 -2.38
CA ARG A 140 -21.60 -8.40 -1.47
C ARG A 140 -22.78 -7.62 -0.90
N GLY A 141 -22.94 -6.35 -1.26
CA GLY A 141 -23.98 -5.45 -0.74
C GLY A 141 -23.81 -5.09 0.74
N GLN A 142 -22.61 -5.28 1.30
CA GLN A 142 -22.29 -4.93 2.69
C GLN A 142 -21.81 -3.49 2.82
N LEU A 143 -21.26 -2.95 1.74
CA LEU A 143 -20.81 -1.57 1.61
C LEU A 143 -21.48 -0.96 0.38
N ASP A 144 -21.93 0.29 0.49
CA ASP A 144 -22.37 1.11 -0.63
C ASP A 144 -21.44 2.30 -0.72
N LEU A 145 -20.63 2.35 -1.78
CA LEU A 145 -19.58 3.35 -1.96
C LEU A 145 -20.13 4.75 -2.23
N SER A 146 -21.39 4.87 -2.66
CA SER A 146 -22.04 6.16 -2.90
C SER A 146 -22.48 6.86 -1.62
N LYS A 147 -22.56 6.12 -0.50
CA LYS A 147 -22.90 6.69 0.79
C LYS A 147 -21.72 7.40 1.42
N SER A 148 -22.02 8.38 2.25
CA SER A 148 -21.01 9.18 2.91
C SER A 148 -20.27 8.44 4.01
N VAL A 149 -19.05 8.88 4.33
CA VAL A 149 -18.28 8.34 5.47
C VAL A 149 -19.08 8.46 6.77
N ASP A 150 -19.69 9.62 7.02
CA ASP A 150 -20.47 9.89 8.23
C ASP A 150 -21.81 9.13 8.30
N HIS A 151 -22.26 8.50 7.20
CA HIS A 151 -23.33 7.50 7.25
C HIS A 151 -22.90 6.25 8.04
N TYR A 152 -21.66 5.80 7.83
CA TYR A 152 -21.12 4.61 8.50
C TYR A 152 -20.46 4.97 9.83
N LEU A 153 -19.80 6.13 9.90
CA LEU A 153 -19.05 6.63 11.04
C LEU A 153 -19.63 7.97 11.51
N PRO A 154 -20.74 8.01 12.27
CA PRO A 154 -21.30 9.26 12.79
C PRO A 154 -20.31 10.12 13.58
N GLU A 155 -19.27 9.49 14.15
CA GLU A 155 -18.15 10.13 14.83
C GLU A 155 -17.36 11.08 13.91
N MET A 156 -17.37 10.85 12.60
CA MET A 156 -16.67 11.65 11.59
C MET A 156 -17.51 12.84 11.09
N SER A 157 -18.69 13.09 11.66
CA SER A 157 -19.60 14.14 11.18
C SER A 157 -19.10 15.57 11.36
N GLN A 158 -18.01 15.79 12.11
CA GLN A 158 -17.38 17.10 12.31
C GLN A 158 -16.00 17.21 11.63
N SER A 159 -15.55 16.18 10.93
CA SER A 159 -14.27 16.18 10.22
C SER A 159 -14.46 16.55 8.73
N ALA A 160 -13.35 16.60 7.99
CA ALA A 160 -13.33 16.85 6.56
C ALA A 160 -14.18 15.87 5.73
N TYR A 161 -14.43 14.67 6.28
CA TYR A 161 -15.10 13.56 5.60
C TYR A 161 -16.63 13.59 5.73
N ARG A 162 -17.18 14.59 6.42
CA ARG A 162 -18.63 14.77 6.52
C ARG A 162 -19.23 14.95 5.13
N GLY A 163 -20.15 14.06 4.76
CA GLY A 163 -20.84 14.10 3.46
C GLY A 163 -20.00 13.62 2.27
N GLU A 164 -18.72 13.32 2.44
CA GLU A 164 -17.87 12.75 1.40
C GLU A 164 -18.22 11.29 1.17
N SER A 165 -18.42 10.87 -0.08
CA SER A 165 -18.73 9.47 -0.39
C SER A 165 -17.53 8.58 -0.12
N VAL A 166 -17.76 7.32 0.27
CA VAL A 166 -16.66 6.36 0.44
C VAL A 166 -15.89 6.18 -0.87
N ARG A 167 -16.57 6.28 -2.03
CA ARG A 167 -15.93 6.29 -3.35
C ARG A 167 -14.96 7.45 -3.53
N ASP A 168 -15.36 8.67 -3.19
CA ASP A 168 -14.50 9.85 -3.36
C ASP A 168 -13.27 9.76 -2.46
N VAL A 169 -13.44 9.21 -1.25
CA VAL A 169 -12.30 8.91 -0.37
C VAL A 169 -11.38 7.88 -1.02
N LEU A 170 -11.91 6.74 -1.50
CA LEU A 170 -11.16 5.69 -2.21
C LEU A 170 -10.40 6.18 -3.45
N ASP A 171 -10.91 7.21 -4.11
CA ASP A 171 -10.28 7.84 -5.26
C ASP A 171 -9.35 9.01 -4.86
N MET A 172 -9.16 9.29 -3.56
CA MET A 172 -8.37 10.40 -2.99
C MET A 172 -8.77 11.77 -3.54
N ARG A 173 -10.09 11.99 -3.67
CA ARG A 173 -10.69 13.20 -4.25
C ARG A 173 -11.41 14.09 -3.25
N VAL A 174 -11.12 13.89 -1.97
CA VAL A 174 -11.79 14.59 -0.87
C VAL A 174 -11.00 15.79 -0.38
N GLY A 175 -11.75 16.77 0.13
CA GLY A 175 -11.24 18.03 0.66
C GLY A 175 -10.47 17.93 1.98
N SER A 176 -9.91 16.78 2.37
CA SER A 176 -9.15 16.67 3.63
C SER A 176 -7.93 17.59 3.63
N LYS A 177 -7.74 18.39 4.69
CA LYS A 177 -6.52 19.17 4.90
C LYS A 177 -5.50 18.28 5.60
N PHE A 178 -4.57 17.73 4.81
CA PHE A 178 -3.54 16.84 5.31
C PHE A 178 -2.25 17.08 4.53
N ASN A 179 -1.23 17.60 5.20
CA ASN A 179 0.11 17.78 4.66
C ASN A 179 0.91 16.47 4.77
N GLU A 180 1.16 15.84 3.62
CA GLU A 180 1.90 14.57 3.48
C GLU A 180 3.42 14.79 3.28
N ASP A 181 3.95 15.97 3.65
CA ASP A 181 5.38 16.25 3.61
C ASP A 181 6.12 15.52 4.75
N TYR A 182 6.76 14.40 4.42
CA TYR A 182 7.52 13.56 5.36
C TYR A 182 8.82 14.22 5.87
N GLU A 183 9.30 15.30 5.24
CA GLU A 183 10.50 16.02 5.68
C GLU A 183 10.16 17.17 6.63
N ALA A 184 8.92 17.67 6.58
CA ALA A 184 8.45 18.72 7.46
C ALA A 184 8.04 18.16 8.84
N LEU A 185 8.73 18.60 9.89
CA LEU A 185 8.48 18.18 11.28
C LEU A 185 7.14 18.71 11.84
N ASP A 186 6.57 19.74 11.23
CA ASP A 186 5.28 20.36 11.58
C ASP A 186 4.14 19.94 10.63
N SER A 187 4.35 18.88 9.84
CA SER A 187 3.35 18.32 8.93
C SER A 187 2.25 17.54 9.66
N ASP A 188 1.13 17.31 8.96
CA ASP A 188 0.06 16.45 9.47
C ASP A 188 0.53 14.99 9.55
N ILE A 189 1.46 14.55 8.68
CA ILE A 189 2.04 13.20 8.79
C ILE A 189 2.94 13.04 10.03
N ALA A 190 3.62 14.10 10.48
CA ALA A 190 4.33 14.10 11.77
C ALA A 190 3.35 14.03 12.95
N ALA A 191 2.27 14.83 12.91
CA ALA A 191 1.21 14.77 13.92
C ALA A 191 0.50 13.40 13.96
N TYR A 192 0.29 12.77 12.80
CA TYR A 192 -0.16 11.39 12.68
C TYR A 192 0.80 10.43 13.40
N GLY A 193 2.11 10.57 13.17
CA GLY A 193 3.13 9.77 13.85
C GLY A 193 3.06 9.89 15.36
N CYS A 194 2.93 11.11 15.86
CA CYS A 194 2.72 11.39 17.28
C CYS A 194 1.44 10.76 17.84
N ALA A 195 0.31 10.91 17.15
CA ALA A 195 -0.97 10.39 17.60
C ALA A 195 -1.02 8.85 17.64
N THR A 196 -0.39 8.20 16.66
CA THR A 196 -0.42 6.74 16.49
C THR A 196 0.72 6.01 17.19
N GLY A 197 1.76 6.75 17.57
CA GLY A 197 3.02 6.20 18.04
C GLY A 197 3.97 5.73 16.92
N TRP A 198 3.57 5.86 15.64
CA TRP A 198 4.42 5.58 14.50
C TRP A 198 5.57 6.60 14.42
N ASP A 199 6.82 6.13 14.47
CA ASP A 199 8.01 6.98 14.40
C ASP A 199 7.99 8.20 15.33
N LYS A 200 7.21 8.15 16.42
CA LYS A 200 7.02 9.28 17.34
C LYS A 200 8.32 9.80 17.96
N HIS A 201 9.37 9.00 17.95
CA HIS A 201 10.69 9.35 18.45
C HIS A 201 11.44 10.32 17.52
N LEU A 202 10.96 10.50 16.28
CA LEU A 202 11.48 11.46 15.31
C LEU A 202 10.83 12.84 15.44
N TYR A 203 9.75 12.97 16.22
CA TYR A 203 8.92 14.17 16.28
C TYR A 203 8.84 14.76 17.70
N GLU A 204 8.66 16.08 17.78
CA GLU A 204 8.33 16.76 19.03
C GLU A 204 6.82 16.69 19.27
N CYS A 205 6.37 15.62 19.94
CA CYS A 205 4.95 15.39 20.16
C CYS A 205 4.39 16.20 21.34
N ASP A 206 3.31 16.94 21.08
CA ASP A 206 2.53 17.64 22.12
C ASP A 206 1.73 16.63 22.96
N GLU A 207 1.78 16.76 24.28
CA GLU A 207 1.03 15.92 25.23
C GLU A 207 -0.49 16.04 25.04
N ASP A 208 -0.97 17.17 24.53
CA ASP A 208 -2.39 17.42 24.27
C ASP A 208 -2.85 16.87 22.90
N SER A 209 -1.94 16.29 22.10
CA SER A 209 -2.27 15.70 20.80
C SER A 209 -3.31 14.58 20.93
N PRO A 210 -4.24 14.42 19.96
CA PRO A 210 -5.14 13.28 19.92
C PRO A 210 -4.38 11.96 20.02
N GLN A 211 -4.85 11.06 20.88
CA GLN A 211 -4.22 9.76 21.06
C GLN A 211 -4.98 8.68 20.26
N GLY A 212 -4.25 7.96 19.42
CA GLY A 212 -4.76 6.92 18.54
C GLY A 212 -5.27 7.43 17.19
N LEU A 213 -5.20 6.55 16.19
CA LEU A 213 -5.53 6.83 14.80
C LEU A 213 -6.98 7.32 14.65
N LYS A 214 -7.93 6.64 15.30
CA LYS A 214 -9.36 6.97 15.21
C LYS A 214 -9.69 8.34 15.81
N SER A 215 -9.01 8.73 16.88
CA SER A 215 -9.16 10.07 17.48
C SER A 215 -8.58 11.14 16.57
N TYR A 216 -7.39 10.89 16.01
CA TYR A 216 -6.71 11.82 15.12
C TYR A 216 -7.47 12.05 13.79
N MET A 217 -8.00 11.00 13.16
CA MET A 217 -8.83 11.13 11.95
C MET A 217 -10.04 12.09 12.13
N GLN A 218 -10.59 12.17 13.34
CA GLN A 218 -11.72 13.06 13.63
C GLN A 218 -11.32 14.54 13.68
N THR A 219 -10.02 14.86 13.84
CA THR A 219 -9.56 16.26 13.92
C THR A 219 -9.28 16.87 12.55
N ILE A 220 -9.15 16.05 11.50
CA ILE A 220 -8.84 16.50 10.14
C ILE A 220 -9.92 17.46 9.65
N GLN A 221 -9.52 18.67 9.29
CA GLN A 221 -10.42 19.72 8.82
C GLN A 221 -10.47 19.77 7.29
N ARG A 222 -11.54 20.36 6.75
CA ARG A 222 -11.69 20.53 5.30
C ARG A 222 -10.81 21.66 4.79
N ASP A 223 -10.22 21.47 3.62
CA ASP A 223 -9.63 22.48 2.75
C ASP A 223 -10.37 22.46 1.41
N GLU A 224 -11.17 23.49 1.17
CA GLU A 224 -11.97 23.63 -0.06
C GLU A 224 -11.10 23.67 -1.33
N ALA A 225 -9.80 23.99 -1.22
CA ALA A 225 -8.88 23.97 -2.35
C ALA A 225 -8.59 22.56 -2.89
N ASN A 226 -8.89 21.52 -2.10
CA ASN A 226 -8.70 20.11 -2.43
C ASN A 226 -9.97 19.43 -2.95
N ASP A 227 -11.13 20.09 -2.88
CA ASP A 227 -12.41 19.49 -3.26
C ASP A 227 -12.42 19.03 -4.72
N ASN A 228 -12.81 17.77 -4.95
CA ASN A 228 -12.90 17.12 -6.27
C ASN A 228 -11.59 17.06 -7.06
N ARG A 229 -10.45 17.20 -6.38
CA ARG A 229 -9.12 17.07 -6.98
C ARG A 229 -8.43 15.85 -6.41
N TRP A 230 -7.72 15.12 -7.27
CA TRP A 230 -6.86 14.06 -6.78
C TRP A 230 -5.70 14.67 -5.98
N VAL A 231 -5.61 14.32 -4.70
CA VAL A 231 -4.52 14.69 -3.80
C VAL A 231 -4.18 13.48 -2.95
N TYR A 232 -2.98 12.93 -3.13
CA TYR A 232 -2.54 11.77 -2.36
C TYR A 232 -2.47 12.07 -0.86
N LYS A 233 -3.19 11.28 -0.05
CA LYS A 233 -3.21 11.41 1.41
C LYS A 233 -3.35 10.05 2.08
N SER A 234 -2.43 9.69 2.97
CA SER A 234 -2.51 8.40 3.66
C SER A 234 -3.74 8.30 4.56
N ILE A 235 -4.11 9.39 5.21
CA ILE A 235 -5.22 9.44 6.16
C ILE A 235 -6.57 9.07 5.54
N ASP A 236 -6.76 9.32 4.24
CA ASP A 236 -7.99 8.96 3.51
C ASP A 236 -8.19 7.42 3.51
N THR A 237 -7.11 6.65 3.33
CA THR A 237 -7.16 5.19 3.39
C THR A 237 -7.45 4.66 4.79
N ASP A 238 -6.93 5.31 5.83
CA ASP A 238 -7.21 4.95 7.21
C ASP A 238 -8.69 5.14 7.58
N VAL A 239 -9.32 6.19 7.05
CA VAL A 239 -10.77 6.41 7.19
C VAL A 239 -11.55 5.28 6.52
N VAL A 240 -11.17 4.88 5.29
CA VAL A 240 -11.78 3.72 4.63
C VAL A 240 -11.57 2.46 5.47
N GLY A 241 -10.37 2.22 6.00
CA GLY A 241 -10.09 1.12 6.91
C GLY A 241 -11.10 1.04 8.05
N TRP A 242 -11.39 2.16 8.73
CA TRP A 242 -12.39 2.21 9.81
C TRP A 242 -13.82 1.96 9.32
N VAL A 243 -14.20 2.47 8.15
CA VAL A 243 -15.50 2.16 7.52
C VAL A 243 -15.62 0.64 7.30
N LEU A 244 -14.59 -0.02 6.77
CA LEU A 244 -14.59 -1.46 6.52
C LEU A 244 -14.75 -2.27 7.81
N GLU A 245 -14.08 -1.86 8.89
CA GLU A 245 -14.27 -2.48 10.21
C GLU A 245 -15.72 -2.33 10.69
N ARG A 246 -16.28 -1.12 10.57
CA ARG A 246 -17.64 -0.79 11.04
C ARG A 246 -18.71 -1.59 10.31
N VAL A 247 -18.65 -1.70 8.98
CA VAL A 247 -19.70 -2.38 8.19
C VAL A 247 -19.63 -3.90 8.31
N SER A 248 -18.47 -4.44 8.71
CA SER A 248 -18.24 -5.88 8.77
C SER A 248 -18.25 -6.45 10.19
N ASP A 249 -18.16 -5.60 11.21
CA ASP A 249 -17.99 -5.97 12.62
C ASP A 249 -16.76 -6.88 12.84
N LYS A 250 -15.70 -6.62 12.07
CA LYS A 250 -14.43 -7.36 12.14
C LYS A 250 -13.26 -6.40 12.11
N ARG A 251 -12.15 -6.81 12.71
CA ARG A 251 -10.90 -6.05 12.63
C ARG A 251 -10.36 -6.12 11.21
N LEU A 252 -9.74 -5.04 10.73
CA LEU A 252 -9.19 -4.98 9.38
C LEU A 252 -8.23 -6.16 9.02
N PRO A 253 -7.28 -6.58 9.86
CA PRO A 253 -6.45 -7.76 9.58
C PRO A 253 -7.24 -9.07 9.44
N GLU A 254 -8.34 -9.22 10.19
CA GLU A 254 -9.22 -10.39 10.11
C GLU A 254 -10.01 -10.39 8.79
N LEU A 255 -10.44 -9.21 8.32
CA LEU A 255 -11.03 -9.06 6.99
C LEU A 255 -10.05 -9.42 5.89
N ILE A 256 -8.82 -8.91 5.95
CA ILE A 256 -7.79 -9.22 4.95
C ILE A 256 -7.51 -10.73 4.94
N SER A 257 -7.39 -11.34 6.12
CA SER A 257 -7.21 -12.79 6.26
C SER A 257 -8.34 -13.58 5.60
N ASP A 258 -9.59 -13.28 5.95
CA ASP A 258 -10.77 -14.03 5.51
C ASP A 258 -11.08 -13.84 4.02
N LYS A 259 -10.86 -12.64 3.49
CA LYS A 259 -11.36 -12.26 2.16
C LYS A 259 -10.31 -12.36 1.07
N ILE A 260 -9.03 -12.22 1.40
CA ILE A 260 -7.93 -12.22 0.43
C ILE A 260 -6.88 -13.25 0.80
N TRP A 261 -6.29 -13.17 2.00
CA TRP A 261 -5.07 -13.91 2.35
C TRP A 261 -5.27 -15.43 2.37
N LYS A 262 -6.28 -15.93 3.08
CA LYS A 262 -6.67 -17.35 3.08
C LYS A 262 -7.15 -17.79 1.68
N PRO A 263 -8.11 -17.11 1.02
CA PRO A 263 -8.60 -17.54 -0.29
C PRO A 263 -7.54 -17.57 -1.39
N MET A 264 -6.58 -16.64 -1.41
CA MET A 264 -5.54 -16.59 -2.44
C MET A 264 -4.49 -17.70 -2.28
N GLY A 265 -4.49 -18.38 -1.13
CA GLY A 265 -3.51 -19.41 -0.80
C GLY A 265 -2.14 -18.84 -0.43
N ALA A 266 -2.11 -17.84 0.46
CA ALA A 266 -0.86 -17.33 1.00
C ALA A 266 -0.02 -18.43 1.68
N GLU A 267 1.30 -18.33 1.55
CA GLU A 267 2.28 -19.29 2.05
C GLU A 267 2.72 -18.98 3.48
N PHE A 268 2.80 -17.70 3.84
CA PHE A 268 3.13 -17.20 5.17
C PHE A 268 2.02 -16.30 5.72
N ASP A 269 1.95 -16.23 7.04
CA ASP A 269 1.12 -15.21 7.69
C ASP A 269 1.70 -13.84 7.35
N ALA A 270 0.81 -12.87 7.11
CA ALA A 270 1.17 -11.47 7.12
C ALA A 270 0.86 -10.88 8.50
N ASP A 271 1.22 -9.63 8.71
CA ASP A 271 0.79 -8.89 9.89
C ASP A 271 0.44 -7.45 9.53
N MET A 272 -0.34 -6.82 10.39
CA MET A 272 -0.74 -5.43 10.23
C MET A 272 -0.46 -4.66 11.51
N MET A 273 0.26 -3.57 11.36
CA MET A 273 0.57 -2.64 12.42
C MET A 273 -0.67 -1.84 12.84
N GLY A 274 -0.66 -1.43 14.11
CA GLY A 274 -1.68 -0.55 14.66
C GLY A 274 -1.18 0.26 15.85
N ASP A 275 -2.02 1.16 16.31
CA ASP A 275 -1.71 2.09 17.41
C ASP A 275 -1.79 1.45 18.81
N GLY A 276 -2.19 0.17 18.91
CA GLY A 276 -2.44 -0.52 20.18
C GLY A 276 -3.70 -0.05 20.93
N LEU A 277 -4.42 0.93 20.39
CA LEU A 277 -5.68 1.50 20.90
C LEU A 277 -6.90 1.08 20.06
N GLY A 278 -6.68 0.22 19.07
CA GLY A 278 -7.73 -0.36 18.22
C GLY A 278 -7.83 0.27 16.83
N GLY A 279 -6.89 1.13 16.44
CA GLY A 279 -6.69 1.56 15.06
C GLY A 279 -5.61 0.72 14.36
N PHE A 280 -5.86 0.35 13.10
CA PHE A 280 -4.88 -0.29 12.21
C PHE A 280 -4.47 0.67 11.11
N PHE A 281 -3.20 0.67 10.75
CA PHE A 281 -2.64 1.56 9.73
C PHE A 281 -2.97 1.02 8.32
N ALA A 282 -4.21 1.24 7.87
CA ALA A 282 -4.71 0.82 6.56
C ALA A 282 -3.95 1.49 5.42
N SER A 283 -3.37 2.67 5.68
CA SER A 283 -2.61 3.41 4.71
C SER A 283 -1.21 2.84 4.44
N GLY A 284 -0.62 2.04 5.33
CA GLY A 284 0.76 1.61 5.14
C GLY A 284 1.32 0.49 6.00
N GLY A 285 0.55 -0.02 6.97
CA GLY A 285 1.08 -0.86 8.04
C GLY A 285 1.08 -2.36 7.79
N MET A 286 0.80 -2.85 6.57
CA MET A 286 0.85 -4.28 6.31
C MET A 286 2.30 -4.74 6.08
N ASN A 287 2.66 -5.89 6.64
CA ASN A 287 3.92 -6.57 6.38
C ASN A 287 3.63 -7.93 5.77
N ALA A 288 4.32 -8.28 4.69
CA ALA A 288 4.14 -9.55 3.99
C ALA A 288 5.46 -10.11 3.46
N ALA A 289 5.53 -11.43 3.31
CA ALA A 289 6.63 -12.07 2.60
C ALA A 289 6.53 -11.76 1.09
N LEU A 290 7.68 -11.61 0.42
CA LEU A 290 7.75 -11.21 -1.00
C LEU A 290 6.86 -12.06 -1.90
N ARG A 291 6.87 -13.39 -1.72
CA ARG A 291 6.06 -14.31 -2.54
C ARG A 291 4.57 -14.09 -2.37
N ASP A 292 4.10 -13.80 -1.15
CA ASP A 292 2.68 -13.56 -0.91
C ASP A 292 2.23 -12.19 -1.38
N TYR A 293 3.11 -11.19 -1.30
CA TYR A 293 2.90 -9.92 -1.96
C TYR A 293 2.79 -10.08 -3.50
N ALA A 294 3.67 -10.89 -4.10
CA ALA A 294 3.61 -11.20 -5.53
C ALA A 294 2.36 -12.01 -5.92
N ARG A 295 1.87 -12.91 -5.05
CA ARG A 295 0.59 -13.61 -5.25
C ARG A 295 -0.59 -12.64 -5.30
N PHE A 296 -0.60 -11.60 -4.47
CA PHE A 296 -1.63 -10.57 -4.55
C PHE A 296 -1.59 -9.84 -5.90
N GLY A 297 -0.41 -9.45 -6.38
CA GLY A 297 -0.27 -8.87 -7.73
C GLY A 297 -0.75 -9.81 -8.84
N GLN A 298 -0.37 -11.09 -8.78
CA GLN A 298 -0.79 -12.09 -9.78
C GLN A 298 -2.29 -12.39 -9.69
N LEU A 299 -2.89 -12.33 -8.50
CA LEU A 299 -4.34 -12.46 -8.31
C LEU A 299 -5.10 -11.39 -9.10
N ILE A 300 -4.63 -10.14 -9.05
CA ILE A 300 -5.22 -9.03 -9.80
C ILE A 300 -5.04 -9.24 -11.31
N LEU A 301 -3.84 -9.62 -11.77
CA LEU A 301 -3.60 -9.92 -13.19
C LEU A 301 -4.46 -11.06 -13.74
N ASP A 302 -4.71 -12.09 -12.91
CA ASP A 302 -5.55 -13.24 -13.25
C ASP A 302 -7.06 -12.93 -13.16
N GLY A 303 -7.44 -11.65 -13.23
CA GLY A 303 -8.83 -11.22 -13.19
C GLY A 303 -9.53 -11.50 -11.87
N GLY A 304 -8.77 -11.55 -10.77
CA GLY A 304 -9.29 -11.74 -9.41
C GLY A 304 -9.60 -13.18 -9.02
N ARG A 305 -9.46 -14.16 -9.93
CA ARG A 305 -9.65 -15.61 -9.70
C ARG A 305 -10.92 -15.99 -8.90
N GLY A 306 -11.99 -15.21 -9.04
CA GLY A 306 -13.25 -15.40 -8.30
C GLY A 306 -13.22 -14.96 -6.82
N ILE A 307 -12.08 -14.47 -6.33
CA ILE A 307 -11.90 -13.88 -5.01
C ILE A 307 -12.23 -12.39 -5.06
N VAL A 308 -11.63 -11.69 -6.03
CA VAL A 308 -11.84 -10.27 -6.28
C VAL A 308 -12.94 -10.09 -7.33
N PRO A 309 -13.91 -9.17 -7.13
CA PRO A 309 -15.00 -8.98 -8.08
C PRO A 309 -14.50 -8.53 -9.46
N LYS A 310 -15.00 -9.15 -10.53
CA LYS A 310 -14.66 -8.77 -11.90
C LYS A 310 -14.97 -7.29 -12.19
N ALA A 311 -16.07 -6.76 -11.67
CA ALA A 311 -16.45 -5.36 -11.85
C ALA A 311 -15.37 -4.40 -11.32
N PHE A 312 -14.72 -4.74 -10.21
CA PHE A 312 -13.61 -3.96 -9.67
C PHE A 312 -12.36 -4.04 -10.53
N ILE A 313 -12.00 -5.24 -11.03
CA ILE A 313 -10.89 -5.39 -11.99
C ILE A 313 -11.17 -4.56 -13.25
N ASP A 314 -12.40 -4.59 -13.77
CA ASP A 314 -12.77 -3.80 -14.94
C ASP A 314 -12.73 -2.28 -14.65
N ASP A 315 -13.12 -1.84 -13.45
CA ASP A 315 -13.01 -0.44 -13.03
C ASP A 315 -11.54 0.01 -12.96
N LEU A 316 -10.69 -0.75 -12.27
CA LEU A 316 -9.26 -0.52 -12.18
C LEU A 316 -8.58 -0.48 -13.57
N MET A 317 -8.99 -1.31 -14.51
CA MET A 317 -8.31 -1.39 -15.81
C MET A 317 -8.78 -0.36 -16.84
N ASN A 318 -10.00 0.19 -16.70
CA ASN A 318 -10.64 0.96 -17.77
C ASN A 318 -10.90 2.44 -17.44
N GLN A 319 -10.72 2.88 -16.20
CA GLN A 319 -10.94 4.29 -15.86
C GLN A 319 -9.83 5.18 -16.43
N PRO A 320 -10.14 6.34 -17.03
CA PRO A 320 -9.19 7.18 -17.76
C PRO A 320 -8.15 7.91 -16.89
N GLY A 321 -8.15 7.69 -15.57
CA GLY A 321 -7.29 8.35 -14.60
C GLY A 321 -7.65 9.81 -14.35
N ASP A 322 -7.02 10.44 -13.35
CA ASP A 322 -7.23 11.85 -13.03
C ASP A 322 -6.35 12.79 -13.88
N PRO A 323 -6.93 13.78 -14.58
CA PRO A 323 -6.14 14.73 -15.39
C PRO A 323 -5.29 15.70 -14.57
N THR A 324 -5.52 15.82 -13.25
CA THR A 324 -4.78 16.71 -12.34
C THR A 324 -3.58 16.02 -11.69
N TRP A 325 -3.28 14.78 -12.06
CA TRP A 325 -2.13 14.02 -11.59
C TRP A 325 -0.80 14.75 -11.87
N PRO A 326 0.07 14.95 -10.85
CA PRO A 326 1.23 15.83 -10.95
C PRO A 326 2.47 15.19 -11.63
N TYR A 327 2.49 13.86 -11.85
CA TYR A 327 3.63 13.14 -12.43
C TYR A 327 3.28 12.54 -13.81
N PRO A 328 3.21 13.35 -14.89
CA PRO A 328 2.90 12.85 -16.22
C PRO A 328 4.00 11.88 -16.71
N VAL A 329 3.64 10.62 -16.97
CA VAL A 329 4.55 9.64 -17.59
C VAL A 329 4.23 9.56 -19.09
N GLU A 330 5.23 9.84 -19.93
CA GLU A 330 5.09 9.81 -21.39
C GLU A 330 4.73 8.39 -21.88
N GLY A 331 3.67 8.25 -22.68
CA GLY A 331 3.24 6.95 -23.25
C GLY A 331 2.33 6.10 -22.34
N ALA A 332 1.97 6.62 -21.18
CA ALA A 332 1.22 5.93 -20.15
C ALA A 332 -0.20 6.54 -20.03
N LYS A 333 -1.23 5.78 -20.44
CA LYS A 333 -2.65 6.15 -20.25
C LYS A 333 -3.40 4.92 -19.70
N PRO A 334 -4.02 4.94 -18.51
CA PRO A 334 -4.02 5.93 -17.41
C PRO A 334 -3.33 5.43 -16.13
N TYR A 335 -2.89 6.36 -15.27
CA TYR A 335 -1.95 6.09 -14.15
C TYR A 335 -2.50 6.27 -12.72
N TYR A 336 -3.82 6.43 -12.57
CA TYR A 336 -4.52 6.19 -11.29
C TYR A 336 -6.02 6.05 -11.56
N PRO A 337 -6.47 4.86 -12.02
CA PRO A 337 -7.77 4.69 -12.66
C PRO A 337 -8.93 4.83 -11.67
N SER A 338 -8.94 4.04 -10.61
CA SER A 338 -9.86 4.13 -9.48
C SER A 338 -9.46 3.13 -8.41
N PHE A 339 -9.65 3.49 -7.15
CA PHE A 339 -9.02 2.83 -6.00
C PHE A 339 -7.50 2.86 -6.12
N TRP A 340 -6.85 3.18 -5.01
CA TRP A 340 -5.40 3.28 -4.90
C TRP A 340 -4.64 1.96 -5.02
#